data_AF-I6B0B7-F1
#
_entry.id   AF-I6B0B7-F1
#
_cell.length_a   1.000
_cell.length_b   1.000
_cell.length_c   1.000
_cell.angle_alpha   90.00
_cell.angle_beta   90.00
_cell.angle_gamma   90.00
#
_symmetry.space_group_name_H-M   'P 1'
#
loop_
_entity.id
_entity.type
_entity.pdbx_description
1 polymer ?
#
loop_
_entity_poly.entity_id
_entity_poly.type
_entity_poly.pdbx_seq_one_letter_code
_entity_poly.pdbx_strand_id
1 'polypeptide(L)'
;MKYHIARNGQEIGIWTLAEIRTFLETGQLLPGDLAWREGMPGWISVADVLNSLQPPQLASDASTTAGAADDVATPPARPSTYLLPSVLVTLFCALLPGIPAIIHASRVNSRYDAGDYAGAAKASRAARFWCRIAFVFGLLVAGGIVASIVIPTIGKVRTTAARAVDGSNLRQIGQASLIYATEHSNKLPQAATIHDYARQLAADAGLDDASVWFAHGRAPAGVTTVLAPGDGPRASRAIDSAFRQSTPDVVVPLGGITAAMRSTTPVAWTRGLRADGTWAPDSPYQGEGGWIVFLGGQATWYNDLKSPSTRLVRFQDGTLTSDIREALPPGVRLSEK
;
A
#
# COMPACT_ATOMS: atom_id res chain seq x y z
N MET A 1 3.21 -50.54 -26.42
CA MET A 1 3.99 -49.70 -25.48
C MET A 1 3.11 -48.55 -25.03
N LYS A 2 3.07 -48.26 -23.74
CA LYS A 2 2.29 -47.15 -23.17
C LYS A 2 3.20 -45.96 -22.88
N TYR A 3 2.67 -44.75 -23.00
CA TYR A 3 3.33 -43.50 -22.68
C TYR A 3 2.53 -42.79 -21.60
N HIS A 4 3.24 -42.27 -20.61
CA HIS A 4 2.71 -41.34 -19.62
C HIS A 4 2.65 -39.96 -20.27
N ILE A 5 1.52 -39.26 -20.14
CA ILE A 5 1.31 -37.93 -20.71
C ILE A 5 1.08 -36.91 -19.60
N ALA A 6 1.75 -35.77 -19.67
CA ALA A 6 1.66 -34.69 -18.70
C ALA A 6 1.46 -33.32 -19.37
N ARG A 7 0.71 -32.43 -18.72
CA ARG A 7 0.51 -31.03 -19.11
C ARG A 7 0.66 -30.15 -17.87
N ASN A 8 1.45 -29.08 -17.99
CA ASN A 8 1.76 -28.17 -16.87
C ASN A 8 2.30 -28.88 -15.61
N GLY A 9 3.07 -29.95 -15.79
CA GLY A 9 3.70 -30.69 -14.69
C GLY A 9 2.79 -31.68 -13.95
N GLN A 10 1.53 -31.85 -14.37
CA GLN A 10 0.65 -32.91 -13.86
C GLN A 10 0.42 -33.99 -14.91
N GLU A 11 0.49 -35.25 -14.49
CA GLU A 11 0.20 -36.42 -15.32
C GLU A 11 -1.31 -36.53 -15.56
N ILE A 12 -1.71 -36.54 -16.83
CA ILE A 12 -3.11 -36.54 -17.28
C ILE A 12 -3.58 -37.98 -17.53
N GLY A 13 -2.67 -38.87 -17.94
CA GLY A 13 -3.00 -40.26 -18.16
C GLY A 13 -1.93 -41.05 -18.89
N ILE A 14 -2.18 -42.36 -18.99
CA ILE A 14 -1.26 -43.33 -19.59
C ILE A 14 -1.97 -44.02 -20.75
N TRP A 15 -1.49 -43.80 -21.96
CA TRP A 15 -2.13 -44.30 -23.18
C TRP A 15 -1.14 -44.94 -24.13
N THR A 16 -1.65 -45.74 -25.06
CA THR A 16 -0.86 -46.28 -26.16
C THR A 16 -0.65 -45.23 -27.25
N LEU A 17 0.36 -45.42 -28.10
CA LEU A 17 0.65 -44.49 -29.20
C LEU A 17 -0.54 -44.28 -30.16
N ALA A 18 -1.33 -45.34 -30.39
CA ALA A 18 -2.51 -45.29 -31.25
C ALA A 18 -3.59 -44.39 -30.65
N GLU A 19 -3.88 -44.55 -29.35
CA GLU A 19 -4.83 -43.71 -28.61
C GLU A 19 -4.37 -42.25 -28.55
N ILE A 20 -3.07 -42.01 -28.35
CA ILE A 20 -2.49 -40.65 -28.34
C ILE A 20 -2.71 -39.95 -29.69
N ARG A 21 -2.51 -40.67 -30.81
CA ARG A 21 -2.77 -40.12 -32.14
C ARG A 21 -4.25 -39.74 -32.30
N THR A 22 -5.16 -40.61 -31.87
CA THR A 22 -6.60 -40.33 -31.89
C THR A 22 -6.96 -39.13 -31.00
N PHE A 23 -6.37 -39.00 -29.81
CA PHE A 23 -6.64 -37.87 -28.91
C PHE A 23 -6.06 -36.53 -29.39
N LEU A 24 -5.01 -36.54 -30.21
CA LEU A 24 -4.54 -35.33 -30.90
C LEU A 24 -5.51 -34.91 -32.01
N GLU A 25 -6.07 -35.87 -32.74
CA GLU A 25 -7.04 -35.60 -33.81
C GLU A 25 -8.37 -35.06 -33.26
N THR A 26 -8.81 -35.54 -32.09
CA THR A 26 -10.00 -35.03 -31.40
C THR A 26 -9.76 -33.75 -30.60
N GLY A 27 -8.50 -33.27 -30.53
CA GLY A 27 -8.10 -32.06 -29.80
C GLY A 27 -8.08 -32.20 -28.27
N GLN A 28 -8.21 -33.43 -27.76
CA GLN A 28 -8.18 -33.73 -26.32
C GLN A 28 -6.75 -33.65 -25.77
N LEU A 29 -5.76 -34.07 -26.57
CA LEU A 29 -4.34 -33.84 -26.32
C LEU A 29 -3.80 -32.75 -27.26
N LEU A 30 -2.80 -32.02 -26.80
CA LEU A 30 -2.13 -30.97 -27.57
C LEU A 30 -0.76 -31.48 -28.05
N PRO A 31 -0.28 -31.08 -29.24
CA PRO A 31 1.04 -31.49 -29.74
C PRO A 31 2.21 -31.14 -28.79
N GLY A 32 2.03 -30.10 -27.97
CA GLY A 32 3.00 -29.63 -26.97
C GLY A 32 2.92 -30.34 -25.61
N ASP A 33 2.00 -31.29 -25.42
CA ASP A 33 1.96 -32.09 -24.20
C ASP A 33 3.21 -32.96 -24.09
N LEU A 34 3.62 -33.25 -22.86
CA LEU A 34 4.83 -34.02 -22.59
C LEU A 34 4.50 -35.50 -22.51
N ALA A 35 5.26 -36.32 -23.23
CA ALA A 35 5.20 -37.76 -23.22
C ALA A 35 6.48 -38.35 -22.63
N TRP A 36 6.34 -39.37 -21.80
CA TRP A 36 7.45 -40.15 -21.29
C TRP A 36 7.14 -41.64 -21.29
N ARG A 37 8.16 -42.46 -21.48
CA ARG A 37 8.09 -43.90 -21.31
C ARG A 37 9.37 -44.42 -20.66
N GLU A 38 9.25 -45.58 -20.04
CA GLU A 38 10.38 -46.32 -19.50
C GLU A 38 11.48 -46.51 -20.56
N GLY A 39 12.70 -46.06 -20.25
CA GLY A 39 13.84 -46.05 -21.17
C GLY A 39 14.09 -44.73 -21.91
N MET A 40 13.25 -43.70 -21.76
CA MET A 40 13.56 -42.35 -22.26
C MET A 40 14.35 -41.53 -21.21
N PRO A 41 15.37 -40.75 -21.63
CA PRO A 41 16.21 -39.96 -20.72
C PRO A 41 15.46 -38.79 -20.06
N GLY A 42 14.26 -38.45 -20.52
CA GLY A 42 13.42 -37.40 -19.97
C GLY A 42 12.10 -37.27 -20.74
N TRP A 43 11.22 -36.38 -20.26
CA TRP A 43 9.95 -36.07 -20.92
C TRP A 43 10.19 -35.33 -22.24
N ILE A 44 9.57 -35.81 -23.33
CA ILE A 44 9.72 -35.27 -24.69
C ILE A 44 8.32 -34.92 -25.21
N SER A 45 8.19 -33.93 -26.10
CA SER A 45 6.85 -33.56 -26.61
C SER A 45 6.18 -34.71 -27.37
N VAL A 46 4.86 -34.80 -27.29
CA VAL A 46 4.08 -35.80 -28.02
C VAL A 46 4.36 -35.72 -29.54
N ALA A 47 4.54 -34.52 -30.10
CA ALA A 47 4.87 -34.32 -31.50
C ALA A 47 6.22 -34.95 -31.89
N ASP A 48 7.26 -34.77 -31.05
CA ASP A 48 8.58 -35.31 -31.31
C ASP A 48 8.61 -36.83 -31.17
N VAL A 49 7.85 -37.38 -30.22
CA VAL A 49 7.69 -38.84 -30.07
C VAL A 49 7.07 -39.45 -31.33
N LEU A 50 6.06 -38.81 -31.91
CA LEU A 50 5.42 -39.29 -33.15
C LEU A 50 6.35 -39.19 -34.36
N ASN A 51 7.10 -38.09 -34.49
CA ASN A 51 8.07 -37.91 -35.56
C ASN A 51 9.22 -38.92 -35.50
N SER A 52 9.66 -39.30 -34.30
CA SER A 52 10.74 -40.27 -34.09
C SER A 52 10.39 -41.72 -34.48
N LEU A 53 9.09 -42.01 -34.70
CA LEU A 53 8.58 -43.34 -35.03
C LEU A 53 8.23 -43.50 -36.51
N GLN A 54 8.39 -42.44 -37.32
CA GLN A 54 8.28 -42.50 -38.76
C GLN A 54 9.54 -43.20 -39.32
N PRO A 55 9.44 -44.26 -40.16
CA PRO A 55 10.61 -44.87 -40.79
C PRO A 55 11.39 -43.87 -41.65
N PRO A 56 12.71 -44.02 -41.81
CA PRO A 56 13.49 -43.14 -42.65
C PRO A 56 13.05 -43.33 -44.10
N GLN A 57 12.43 -42.31 -44.70
CA GLN A 57 12.18 -42.32 -46.13
C GLN A 57 13.52 -42.11 -46.85
N LEU A 58 14.08 -43.22 -47.32
CA LEU A 58 15.16 -43.27 -48.31
C LEU A 58 14.78 -42.42 -49.52
N ALA A 59 15.73 -41.57 -49.93
CA ALA A 59 15.66 -40.72 -51.09
C ALA A 59 15.76 -41.51 -52.42
N SER A 60 15.19 -40.90 -53.48
CA SER A 60 15.45 -41.10 -54.93
C SER A 60 14.82 -42.33 -55.63
N ASP A 61 14.26 -42.31 -56.86
CA ASP A 61 14.29 -41.39 -58.01
C ASP A 61 13.23 -41.75 -59.10
N ALA A 62 12.90 -40.79 -60.00
CA ALA A 62 12.74 -40.92 -61.48
C ALA A 62 11.85 -39.76 -62.05
N SER A 63 12.17 -38.93 -63.06
CA SER A 63 13.20 -38.82 -64.14
C SER A 63 13.25 -37.33 -64.64
N THR A 64 14.24 -36.72 -65.33
CA THR A 64 15.09 -37.12 -66.49
C THR A 64 16.25 -36.11 -66.72
N THR A 65 17.46 -36.62 -66.99
CA THR A 65 18.66 -36.11 -67.76
C THR A 65 19.20 -34.67 -67.71
N ALA A 66 20.47 -34.60 -67.25
CA ALA A 66 21.68 -34.04 -67.87
C ALA A 66 21.79 -32.52 -68.19
N GLY A 67 22.58 -31.81 -67.38
CA GLY A 67 23.16 -30.50 -67.68
C GLY A 67 24.02 -29.98 -66.52
N ALA A 68 25.33 -29.89 -66.73
CA ALA A 68 26.37 -29.67 -65.73
C ALA A 68 26.41 -28.28 -65.04
N ALA A 69 26.98 -28.31 -63.83
CA ALA A 69 27.77 -27.28 -63.13
C ALA A 69 27.06 -26.13 -62.36
N ASP A 70 27.57 -25.95 -61.13
CA ASP A 70 27.53 -24.79 -60.21
C ASP A 70 26.55 -24.75 -59.02
N ASP A 71 27.16 -24.48 -57.85
CA ASP A 71 26.68 -24.18 -56.50
C ASP A 71 25.18 -23.95 -56.27
N VAL A 72 24.54 -24.74 -55.40
CA VAL A 72 23.22 -24.40 -54.83
C VAL A 72 23.19 -24.63 -53.32
N ALA A 73 23.44 -23.54 -52.58
CA ALA A 73 23.14 -23.40 -51.17
C ALA A 73 21.62 -23.50 -50.93
N THR A 74 21.22 -24.36 -50.00
CA THR A 74 19.83 -24.44 -49.51
C THR A 74 19.50 -23.16 -48.73
N PRO A 75 18.37 -22.47 -48.97
CA PRO A 75 18.07 -21.21 -48.30
C PRO A 75 17.79 -21.38 -46.79
N PRO A 76 18.31 -20.51 -45.91
CA PRO A 76 18.15 -20.61 -44.45
C PRO A 76 16.75 -20.21 -43.98
N ALA A 77 16.28 -20.79 -42.86
CA ALA A 77 14.93 -20.65 -42.31
C ALA A 77 14.48 -19.18 -42.06
N ARG A 78 13.18 -18.92 -42.29
CA ARG A 78 12.57 -17.57 -42.23
C ARG A 78 12.67 -16.92 -40.85
N PRO A 79 13.31 -15.74 -40.70
CA PRO A 79 13.41 -15.06 -39.42
C PRO A 79 12.07 -14.46 -38.99
N SER A 80 11.81 -14.41 -37.68
CA SER A 80 10.55 -13.91 -37.14
C SER A 80 10.37 -12.41 -37.42
N THR A 81 9.15 -12.07 -37.83
CA THR A 81 8.76 -10.73 -38.28
C THR A 81 8.45 -9.76 -37.13
N TYR A 82 8.26 -10.23 -35.89
CA TYR A 82 7.86 -9.42 -34.73
C TYR A 82 6.65 -8.49 -34.98
N LEU A 83 5.85 -8.74 -36.03
CA LEU A 83 4.71 -7.89 -36.42
C LEU A 83 3.61 -7.91 -35.35
N LEU A 84 3.23 -9.10 -34.87
CA LEU A 84 2.21 -9.25 -33.84
C LEU A 84 2.59 -8.56 -32.51
N PRO A 85 3.80 -8.77 -31.94
CA PRO A 85 4.20 -8.03 -30.75
C PRO A 85 4.36 -6.52 -31.01
N SER A 86 4.76 -6.09 -32.22
CA SER A 86 4.85 -4.67 -32.57
C SER A 86 3.47 -3.99 -32.59
N VAL A 87 2.46 -4.66 -33.16
CA VAL A 87 1.07 -4.16 -33.18
C VAL A 87 0.50 -4.09 -31.77
N LEU A 88 0.69 -5.13 -30.95
CA LEU A 88 0.22 -5.15 -29.56
C LEU A 88 0.87 -4.04 -28.70
N VAL A 89 2.19 -3.82 -28.86
CA VAL A 89 2.92 -2.74 -28.14
C VAL A 89 2.46 -1.35 -28.60
N THR A 90 2.17 -1.17 -29.89
CA THR A 90 1.70 0.11 -30.43
C THR A 90 0.28 0.43 -29.98
N LEU A 91 -0.59 -0.58 -29.90
CA LEU A 91 -1.99 -0.42 -29.49
C LEU A 91 -2.14 -0.18 -27.98
N PHE A 92 -1.35 -0.88 -27.14
CA PHE A 92 -1.52 -0.85 -25.69
C PHE A 92 -0.60 0.13 -24.95
N CYS A 93 0.48 0.65 -25.56
CA CYS A 93 1.51 1.33 -24.77
C CYS A 93 2.20 2.58 -25.36
N ALA A 94 2.28 2.79 -26.68
CA ALA A 94 3.03 3.96 -27.19
C ALA A 94 2.75 4.36 -28.66
N LEU A 95 2.07 5.49 -28.88
CA LEU A 95 1.72 6.00 -30.22
C LEU A 95 2.91 6.58 -31.02
N LEU A 96 3.99 7.03 -30.36
CA LEU A 96 5.14 7.68 -31.03
C LEU A 96 6.29 6.74 -31.46
N PRO A 97 6.81 5.81 -30.62
CA PRO A 97 7.95 4.95 -31.00
C PRO A 97 7.57 3.64 -31.72
N GLY A 98 6.27 3.29 -31.82
CA GLY A 98 5.81 2.05 -32.48
C GLY A 98 5.95 2.07 -34.01
N ILE A 99 5.91 3.25 -34.62
CA ILE A 99 5.96 3.46 -36.08
C ILE A 99 7.24 2.87 -36.71
N PRO A 100 8.47 3.18 -36.25
CA PRO A 100 9.69 2.60 -36.82
C PRO A 100 9.78 1.07 -36.63
N ALA A 101 9.27 0.53 -35.52
CA ALA A 101 9.24 -0.92 -35.30
C ALA A 101 8.38 -1.64 -36.35
N ILE A 102 7.20 -1.09 -36.67
CA ILE A 102 6.28 -1.62 -37.67
C ILE A 102 6.89 -1.55 -39.09
N ILE A 103 7.56 -0.45 -39.44
CA ILE A 103 8.20 -0.28 -40.75
C ILE A 103 9.35 -1.29 -40.96
N HIS A 104 10.15 -1.54 -39.92
CA HIS A 104 11.23 -2.53 -40.04
C HIS A 104 10.70 -3.97 -40.07
N ALA A 105 9.64 -4.25 -39.30
CA ALA A 105 8.97 -5.54 -39.28
C ALA A 105 8.31 -5.89 -40.62
N SER A 106 7.67 -4.93 -41.30
CA SER A 106 7.04 -5.15 -42.62
C SER A 106 8.05 -5.42 -43.73
N ARG A 107 9.29 -4.91 -43.60
CA ARG A 107 10.38 -5.11 -44.56
C ARG A 107 11.10 -6.46 -44.43
N VAL A 108 10.87 -7.23 -43.36
CA VAL A 108 11.53 -8.54 -43.16
C VAL A 108 11.01 -9.57 -44.17
N ASN A 109 9.69 -9.67 -44.35
CA ASN A 109 9.09 -10.66 -45.24
C ASN A 109 9.41 -10.36 -46.71
N SER A 110 9.29 -9.09 -47.13
CA SER A 110 9.62 -8.66 -48.50
C SER A 110 11.09 -8.86 -48.88
N ARG A 111 12.04 -8.77 -47.92
CA ARG A 111 13.47 -9.02 -48.18
C ARG A 111 13.83 -10.49 -48.21
N TYR A 112 13.17 -11.28 -47.37
CA TYR A 112 13.32 -12.74 -47.37
C TYR A 112 12.77 -13.35 -48.67
N ASP A 113 11.61 -12.90 -49.12
CA ASP A 113 10.97 -13.37 -50.36
C ASP A 113 11.75 -12.94 -51.63
N ALA A 114 12.62 -11.91 -51.52
CA ALA A 114 13.54 -11.48 -52.56
C ALA A 114 14.90 -12.23 -52.54
N GLY A 115 15.09 -13.22 -51.65
CA GLY A 115 16.33 -14.00 -51.53
C GLY A 115 17.45 -13.34 -50.73
N ASP A 116 17.25 -12.13 -50.19
CA ASP A 116 18.25 -11.43 -49.34
C ASP A 116 18.08 -11.81 -47.85
N TYR A 117 18.59 -13.00 -47.53
CA TYR A 117 18.52 -13.57 -46.18
C TYR A 117 19.35 -12.78 -45.15
N ALA A 118 20.48 -12.20 -45.57
CA ALA A 118 21.34 -11.40 -44.70
C ALA A 118 20.68 -10.05 -44.34
N GLY A 119 19.99 -9.42 -45.29
CA GLY A 119 19.19 -8.21 -45.09
C GLY A 119 17.96 -8.43 -44.20
N ALA A 120 17.28 -9.58 -44.35
CA ALA A 120 16.14 -9.96 -43.51
C ALA A 120 16.53 -10.14 -42.02
N ALA A 121 17.67 -10.81 -41.75
CA ALA A 121 18.16 -11.01 -40.39
C ALA A 121 18.62 -9.71 -39.70
N LYS A 122 19.16 -8.74 -40.45
CA LYS A 122 19.49 -7.40 -39.93
C LYS A 122 18.23 -6.59 -39.60
N ALA A 123 17.21 -6.66 -40.45
CA ALA A 123 15.93 -5.99 -40.24
C ALA A 123 15.17 -6.54 -39.02
N SER A 124 15.18 -7.86 -38.80
CA SER A 124 14.57 -8.49 -37.61
C SER A 124 15.27 -8.07 -36.30
N ARG A 125 16.61 -7.98 -36.30
CA ARG A 125 17.37 -7.47 -35.14
C ARG A 125 17.06 -6.01 -34.82
N ALA A 126 16.92 -5.16 -35.83
CA ALA A 126 16.51 -3.77 -35.66
C ALA A 126 15.07 -3.68 -35.11
N ALA A 127 14.12 -4.46 -35.63
CA ALA A 127 12.75 -4.51 -35.13
C ALA A 127 12.69 -4.90 -33.64
N ARG A 128 13.49 -5.89 -33.22
CA ARG A 128 13.60 -6.29 -31.80
C ARG A 128 14.14 -5.16 -30.91
N PHE A 129 15.12 -4.40 -31.37
CA PHE A 129 15.67 -3.26 -30.64
C PHE A 129 14.60 -2.17 -30.43
N TRP A 130 13.89 -1.81 -31.49
CA TRP A 130 12.81 -0.82 -31.42
C TRP A 130 11.64 -1.27 -30.54
N CYS A 131 11.27 -2.56 -30.57
CA CYS A 131 10.26 -3.11 -29.67
C CYS A 131 10.66 -3.01 -28.20
N ARG A 132 11.94 -3.30 -27.87
CA ARG A 132 12.45 -3.18 -26.49
C ARG A 132 12.42 -1.74 -26.01
N ILE A 133 12.83 -0.79 -26.86
CA ILE A 133 12.78 0.64 -26.52
C ILE A 133 11.34 1.08 -26.27
N ALA A 134 10.42 0.73 -27.17
CA ALA A 134 9.01 1.09 -27.02
C ALA A 134 8.41 0.53 -25.73
N PHE A 135 8.73 -0.73 -25.37
CA PHE A 135 8.27 -1.35 -24.13
C PHE A 135 8.83 -0.66 -22.88
N VAL A 136 10.14 -0.41 -22.83
CA VAL A 136 10.78 0.26 -21.69
C VAL A 136 10.27 1.70 -21.53
N PHE A 137 10.11 2.42 -22.65
CA PHE A 137 9.56 3.77 -22.63
C PHE A 137 8.11 3.79 -22.11
N GLY A 138 7.27 2.85 -22.58
CA GLY A 138 5.89 2.70 -22.10
C GLY A 138 5.83 2.43 -20.59
N LEU A 139 6.70 1.55 -20.08
CA LEU A 139 6.78 1.26 -18.64
C LEU A 139 7.21 2.48 -17.83
N LEU A 140 8.18 3.26 -18.31
CA LEU A 140 8.64 4.47 -17.63
C LEU A 140 7.56 5.56 -17.60
N VAL A 141 6.84 5.75 -18.70
CA VAL A 141 5.74 6.73 -18.77
C VAL A 141 4.58 6.31 -17.86
N ALA A 142 4.14 5.05 -17.95
CA ALA A 142 3.06 4.53 -17.10
C ALA A 142 3.45 4.57 -15.61
N GLY A 143 4.67 4.13 -15.28
CA GLY A 143 5.20 4.20 -13.92
C GLY A 143 5.31 5.63 -13.40
N GLY A 144 5.76 6.57 -14.24
CA GLY A 144 5.83 8.00 -13.90
C GLY A 144 4.47 8.62 -13.64
N ILE A 145 3.45 8.31 -14.46
CA ILE A 145 2.08 8.78 -14.27
C ILE A 145 1.51 8.24 -12.95
N VAL A 146 1.63 6.93 -12.71
CA VAL A 146 1.16 6.32 -11.46
C VAL A 146 1.87 6.92 -10.24
N ALA A 147 3.19 7.05 -10.29
CA ALA A 147 3.97 7.66 -9.22
C ALA A 147 3.55 9.12 -8.95
N SER A 148 3.29 9.91 -10.00
CA SER A 148 2.86 11.31 -9.88
C SER A 148 1.51 11.48 -9.18
N ILE A 149 0.62 10.48 -9.25
CA ILE A 149 -0.67 10.48 -8.57
C ILE A 149 -0.55 9.95 -7.13
N VAL A 150 0.24 8.89 -6.94
CA VAL A 150 0.35 8.19 -5.65
C VAL A 150 1.19 8.97 -4.64
N ILE A 151 2.33 9.53 -5.06
CA ILE A 151 3.26 10.25 -4.16
C ILE A 151 2.59 11.43 -3.42
N PRO A 152 1.86 12.36 -4.06
CA PRO A 152 1.20 13.46 -3.35
C PRO A 152 0.05 12.98 -2.46
N THR A 153 -0.59 11.86 -2.79
CA THR A 153 -1.70 11.30 -2.01
C THR A 153 -1.23 10.74 -0.67
N ILE A 154 -0.06 10.10 -0.62
CA ILE A 154 0.50 9.53 0.62
C ILE A 154 0.77 10.63 1.66
N GLY A 155 1.24 11.80 1.24
CA GLY A 155 1.49 12.93 2.14
C GLY A 155 0.22 13.43 2.84
N LYS A 156 -0.85 13.65 2.06
CA LYS A 156 -2.15 14.13 2.59
C LYS A 156 -2.86 13.07 3.44
N VAL A 157 -2.75 11.79 3.09
CA VAL A 157 -3.36 10.70 3.88
C VAL A 157 -2.69 10.56 5.25
N ARG A 158 -1.35 10.71 5.34
CA ARG A 158 -0.63 10.63 6.61
C ARG A 158 -1.04 11.71 7.60
N THR A 159 -1.22 12.95 7.16
CA THR A 159 -1.66 14.06 8.03
C THR A 159 -3.11 13.89 8.49
N THR A 160 -3.99 13.44 7.60
CA THR A 160 -5.39 13.15 7.96
C THR A 160 -5.50 11.98 8.93
N ALA A 161 -4.73 10.91 8.71
CA ALA A 161 -4.66 9.77 9.61
C ALA A 161 -4.12 10.15 10.99
N ALA A 162 -3.06 10.96 11.04
CA ALA A 162 -2.51 11.47 12.29
C ALA A 162 -3.56 12.27 13.09
N ARG A 163 -4.32 13.17 12.44
CA ARG A 163 -5.42 13.91 13.10
C ARG A 163 -6.51 12.98 13.64
N ALA A 164 -6.86 11.93 12.89
CA ALA A 164 -7.86 10.95 13.35
C ALA A 164 -7.38 10.16 14.58
N VAL A 165 -6.09 9.79 14.61
CA VAL A 165 -5.46 9.15 15.78
C VAL A 165 -5.48 10.08 16.98
N ASP A 166 -5.11 11.35 16.81
CA ASP A 166 -5.10 12.33 17.90
C ASP A 166 -6.50 12.53 18.52
N GLY A 167 -7.55 12.57 17.69
CA GLY A 167 -8.94 12.59 18.18
C GLY A 167 -9.32 11.32 18.96
N SER A 168 -8.79 10.16 18.56
CA SER A 168 -8.95 8.91 19.32
C SER A 168 -8.21 8.93 20.65
N ASN A 169 -6.96 9.41 20.66
CA ASN A 169 -6.15 9.57 21.86
C ASN A 169 -6.84 10.49 22.87
N LEU A 170 -7.39 11.62 22.41
CA LEU A 170 -8.14 12.52 23.29
C LEU A 170 -9.40 11.85 23.89
N ARG A 171 -10.11 11.02 23.12
CA ARG A 171 -11.22 10.21 23.68
C ARG A 171 -10.74 9.25 24.76
N GLN A 172 -9.57 8.63 24.60
CA GLN A 172 -9.00 7.75 25.63
C GLN A 172 -8.73 8.52 26.93
N ILE A 173 -8.24 9.77 26.86
CA ILE A 173 -8.11 10.63 28.04
C ILE A 173 -9.48 10.86 28.69
N GLY A 174 -10.50 11.24 27.91
CA GLY A 174 -11.85 11.45 28.42
C GLY A 174 -12.44 10.19 29.09
N GLN A 175 -12.28 9.03 28.46
CA GLN A 175 -12.72 7.73 28.99
C GLN A 175 -11.98 7.34 30.26
N ALA A 176 -10.65 7.47 30.28
CA ALA A 176 -9.83 7.20 31.45
C ALA A 176 -10.22 8.13 32.62
N SER A 177 -10.50 9.40 32.36
CA SER A 177 -10.98 10.34 33.37
C SER A 177 -12.34 9.95 33.96
N LEU A 178 -13.23 9.35 33.16
CA LEU A 178 -14.50 8.79 33.65
C LEU A 178 -14.29 7.50 34.45
N ILE A 179 -13.42 6.61 33.99
CA ILE A 179 -13.03 5.39 34.73
C ILE A 179 -12.46 5.77 36.09
N TYR A 180 -11.52 6.72 36.12
CA TYR A 180 -10.95 7.26 37.35
C TYR A 180 -12.04 7.77 38.31
N ALA A 181 -13.02 8.52 37.79
CA ALA A 181 -14.08 9.09 38.60
C ALA A 181 -14.97 8.04 39.29
N THR A 182 -15.09 6.83 38.73
CA THR A 182 -15.88 5.75 39.34
C THR A 182 -15.36 5.34 40.71
N GLU A 183 -14.03 5.38 40.91
CA GLU A 183 -13.38 5.04 42.18
C GLU A 183 -13.12 6.28 43.06
N HIS A 184 -13.27 7.49 42.50
CA HIS A 184 -12.89 8.75 43.16
C HIS A 184 -14.08 9.67 43.47
N SER A 185 -15.19 9.10 43.95
CA SER A 185 -16.39 9.85 44.36
C SER A 185 -16.92 10.77 43.25
N ASN A 186 -16.92 10.28 42.01
CA ASN A 186 -17.38 10.99 40.83
C ASN A 186 -16.56 12.23 40.44
N LYS A 187 -15.34 12.38 40.98
CA LYS A 187 -14.44 13.50 40.68
C LYS A 187 -13.38 13.05 39.66
N LEU A 188 -13.15 13.90 38.66
CA LEU A 188 -12.01 13.72 37.77
C LEU A 188 -10.69 14.00 38.53
N PRO A 189 -9.52 13.60 37.98
CA PRO A 189 -8.24 13.77 38.66
C PRO A 189 -7.98 15.21 39.09
N GLN A 190 -7.47 15.38 40.30
CA GLN A 190 -7.05 16.66 40.85
C GLN A 190 -5.54 16.62 41.01
N ALA A 191 -4.84 17.53 40.33
CA ALA A 191 -3.40 17.46 40.19
C ALA A 191 -2.73 18.84 40.26
N ALA A 192 -1.43 18.86 40.54
CA ALA A 192 -0.64 20.09 40.46
C ALA A 192 -0.19 20.36 39.02
N THR A 193 0.09 19.31 38.26
CA THR A 193 0.65 19.35 36.92
C THR A 193 -0.04 18.35 35.99
N ILE A 194 0.13 18.50 34.67
CA ILE A 194 -0.35 17.52 33.70
C ILE A 194 0.33 16.15 33.88
N HIS A 195 1.60 16.12 34.27
CA HIS A 195 2.30 14.86 34.51
C HIS A 195 1.68 14.11 35.69
N ASP A 196 1.35 14.81 36.78
CA ASP A 196 0.66 14.19 37.92
C ASP A 196 -0.77 13.76 37.58
N TYR A 197 -1.45 14.50 36.69
CA TYR A 197 -2.76 14.14 36.17
C TYR A 197 -2.67 12.84 35.33
N ALA A 198 -1.73 12.78 34.40
CA ALA A 198 -1.47 11.60 33.58
C ALA A 198 -1.11 10.38 34.43
N ARG A 199 -0.27 10.57 35.45
CA ARG A 199 0.08 9.53 36.42
C ARG A 199 -1.13 8.96 37.16
N GLN A 200 -2.07 9.81 37.56
CA GLN A 200 -3.32 9.38 38.20
C GLN A 200 -4.15 8.53 37.24
N LEU A 201 -4.31 8.97 35.98
CA LEU A 201 -5.01 8.19 34.96
C LEU A 201 -4.30 6.87 34.62
N ALA A 202 -2.98 6.85 34.56
CA ALA A 202 -2.22 5.63 34.32
C ALA A 202 -2.39 4.63 35.48
N ALA A 203 -2.26 5.11 36.72
CA ALA A 203 -2.28 4.26 37.91
C ALA A 203 -3.67 3.71 38.27
N ASP A 204 -4.72 4.51 38.09
CA ASP A 204 -6.06 4.18 38.58
C ASP A 204 -7.09 4.01 37.44
N ALA A 205 -6.76 4.35 36.20
CA ALA A 205 -7.61 4.12 35.02
C ALA A 205 -6.92 3.37 33.86
N GLY A 206 -5.66 2.96 34.04
CA GLY A 206 -4.92 2.13 33.07
C GLY A 206 -4.42 2.88 31.83
N LEU A 207 -4.50 4.21 31.78
CA LEU A 207 -4.01 5.00 30.64
C LEU A 207 -2.49 5.24 30.74
N ASP A 208 -1.71 4.17 30.59
CA ASP A 208 -0.25 4.22 30.74
C ASP A 208 0.52 4.52 29.44
N ASP A 209 -0.13 4.46 28.28
CA ASP A 209 0.49 4.81 27.00
C ASP A 209 0.81 6.32 26.93
N ALA A 210 2.09 6.67 26.88
CA ALA A 210 2.52 8.06 26.83
C ALA A 210 2.19 8.74 25.50
N SER A 211 2.06 7.98 24.41
CA SER A 211 1.80 8.53 23.07
C SER A 211 0.48 9.30 22.98
N VAL A 212 -0.48 8.97 23.85
CA VAL A 212 -1.79 9.61 23.96
C VAL A 212 -1.69 11.11 24.31
N TRP A 213 -0.57 11.53 24.91
CA TRP A 213 -0.34 12.89 25.38
C TRP A 213 0.35 13.80 24.34
N PHE A 214 0.69 13.29 23.17
CA PHE A 214 1.41 14.00 22.10
C PHE A 214 0.63 13.98 20.79
N ALA A 215 0.62 15.10 20.08
CA ALA A 215 -0.08 15.20 18.80
C ALA A 215 0.79 14.68 17.64
N HIS A 216 0.14 14.23 16.56
CA HIS A 216 0.78 13.65 15.37
C HIS A 216 1.71 12.46 15.65
N GLY A 217 1.49 11.73 16.75
CA GLY A 217 2.38 10.65 17.19
C GLY A 217 3.83 11.11 17.44
N ARG A 218 4.05 12.39 17.73
CA ARG A 218 5.38 12.99 17.96
C ARG A 218 5.87 12.84 19.40
N ALA A 219 5.55 11.72 20.04
CA ALA A 219 6.14 11.41 21.34
C ALA A 219 7.68 11.44 21.22
N PRO A 220 8.40 12.10 22.14
CA PRO A 220 9.86 12.12 22.12
C PRO A 220 10.43 10.69 22.15
N ALA A 221 11.58 10.49 21.53
CA ALA A 221 12.23 9.18 21.53
C ALA A 221 12.48 8.69 22.97
N GLY A 222 12.07 7.45 23.26
CA GLY A 222 12.18 6.85 24.59
C GLY A 222 11.00 7.14 25.53
N VAL A 223 10.03 7.96 25.14
CA VAL A 223 8.81 8.21 25.92
C VAL A 223 7.71 7.25 25.47
N THR A 224 7.60 6.12 26.16
CA THR A 224 6.62 5.07 25.84
C THR A 224 5.52 4.92 26.87
N THR A 225 5.84 5.06 28.16
CA THR A 225 4.89 4.90 29.26
C THR A 225 4.85 6.14 30.15
N VAL A 226 3.73 6.35 30.82
CA VAL A 226 3.56 7.43 31.80
C VAL A 226 4.18 7.04 33.13
N LEU A 227 3.99 5.79 33.55
CA LEU A 227 4.59 5.23 34.75
C LEU A 227 5.95 4.62 34.46
N ALA A 228 6.85 4.73 35.44
CA ALA A 228 8.16 4.12 35.36
C ALA A 228 8.02 2.58 35.33
N PRO A 229 8.79 1.86 34.49
CA PRO A 229 8.82 0.40 34.49
C PRO A 229 9.14 -0.11 35.89
N GLY A 230 8.35 -1.06 36.39
CA GLY A 230 8.53 -1.61 37.73
C GLY A 230 8.43 -3.12 37.74
N ASP A 231 9.39 -3.77 38.39
CA ASP A 231 9.31 -5.17 38.76
C ASP A 231 8.73 -5.30 40.18
N GLY A 232 7.64 -6.07 40.33
CA GLY A 232 7.05 -6.45 41.61
C GLY A 232 5.65 -5.88 41.93
N PRO A 233 5.01 -6.31 43.03
CA PRO A 233 3.60 -6.02 43.36
C PRO A 233 3.31 -4.56 43.76
N ARG A 234 4.35 -3.71 43.81
CA ARG A 234 4.28 -2.25 43.96
C ARG A 234 4.98 -1.55 42.80
N ALA A 235 4.95 -2.14 41.59
CA ALA A 235 5.45 -1.52 40.36
C ALA A 235 5.06 -0.04 40.38
N SER A 236 6.09 0.81 40.35
CA SER A 236 6.02 2.13 40.93
C SER A 236 4.92 2.95 40.28
N ARG A 237 3.94 3.42 41.05
CA ARG A 237 3.03 4.52 40.67
C ARG A 237 3.78 5.85 40.44
N ALA A 238 5.11 5.81 40.29
CA ALA A 238 6.00 6.91 40.02
C ALA A 238 5.98 7.22 38.53
N ILE A 239 6.10 8.50 38.20
CA ILE A 239 6.16 8.97 36.81
C ILE A 239 7.49 8.56 36.19
N ASP A 240 7.44 8.05 34.96
CA ASP A 240 8.63 7.81 34.16
C ASP A 240 9.46 9.09 33.97
N SER A 241 10.79 8.96 34.03
CA SER A 241 11.69 10.11 33.97
C SER A 241 11.70 10.80 32.60
N ALA A 242 11.54 10.05 31.51
CA ALA A 242 11.49 10.58 30.15
C ALA A 242 10.16 11.29 29.92
N PHE A 243 9.04 10.69 30.37
CA PHE A 243 7.74 11.36 30.31
C PHE A 243 7.73 12.63 31.16
N ARG A 244 8.31 12.61 32.37
CA ARG A 244 8.39 13.79 33.25
C ARG A 244 9.15 14.97 32.63
N GLN A 245 10.17 14.71 31.81
CA GLN A 245 10.95 15.74 31.12
C GLN A 245 10.29 16.23 29.82
N SER A 246 9.30 15.52 29.32
CA SER A 246 8.57 15.87 28.11
C SER A 246 7.54 16.98 28.34
N THR A 247 7.11 17.61 27.25
CA THR A 247 6.03 18.61 27.22
C THR A 247 4.83 18.07 26.45
N PRO A 248 3.82 17.50 27.14
CA PRO A 248 2.57 17.06 26.50
C PRO A 248 1.93 18.16 25.65
N ASP A 249 1.28 17.76 24.56
CA ASP A 249 0.57 18.64 23.61
C ASP A 249 -0.92 18.81 23.91
N VAL A 250 -1.34 18.26 25.05
CA VAL A 250 -2.71 18.27 25.54
C VAL A 250 -2.80 19.17 26.77
N VAL A 251 -3.96 19.77 26.97
CA VAL A 251 -4.31 20.58 28.13
C VAL A 251 -5.48 19.94 28.84
N VAL A 252 -5.40 19.89 30.17
CA VAL A 252 -6.43 19.30 31.04
C VAL A 252 -6.80 20.28 32.17
N PRO A 253 -8.08 20.28 32.62
CA PRO A 253 -8.48 20.82 33.91
C PRO A 253 -7.79 20.06 35.04
N LEU A 254 -7.05 20.75 35.91
CA LEU A 254 -6.29 20.17 37.02
C LEU A 254 -7.13 19.95 38.30
N GLY A 255 -8.44 19.79 38.14
CA GLY A 255 -9.41 19.60 39.22
C GLY A 255 -10.71 20.37 38.98
N GLY A 256 -11.67 20.20 39.90
CA GLY A 256 -12.95 20.92 39.87
C GLY A 256 -14.00 20.36 38.89
N ILE A 257 -13.68 19.31 38.12
CA ILE A 257 -14.62 18.64 37.23
C ILE A 257 -15.17 17.37 37.90
N THR A 258 -16.47 17.12 37.76
CA THR A 258 -17.13 15.90 38.22
C THR A 258 -17.89 15.24 37.07
N ALA A 259 -18.08 13.92 37.12
CA ALA A 259 -18.78 13.20 36.05
C ALA A 259 -20.31 13.48 36.02
N ALA A 260 -20.84 14.19 37.02
CA ALA A 260 -22.23 14.65 37.04
C ALA A 260 -22.46 15.98 36.28
N MET A 261 -21.40 16.62 35.78
CA MET A 261 -21.52 17.86 35.01
C MET A 261 -22.13 17.62 33.63
N ARG A 262 -22.43 18.70 32.90
CA ARG A 262 -23.02 18.60 31.55
C ARG A 262 -22.08 17.83 30.62
N SER A 263 -22.65 17.06 29.70
CA SER A 263 -21.90 16.30 28.68
C SER A 263 -21.07 17.18 27.74
N THR A 264 -21.36 18.49 27.68
CA THR A 264 -20.63 19.52 26.95
C THR A 264 -19.48 20.15 27.73
N THR A 265 -19.19 19.68 28.94
CA THR A 265 -18.05 20.18 29.75
C THR A 265 -16.74 19.65 29.15
N PRO A 266 -15.78 20.51 28.77
CA PRO A 266 -14.49 20.07 28.26
C PRO A 266 -13.67 19.31 29.32
N VAL A 267 -13.00 18.23 28.90
CA VAL A 267 -12.17 17.37 29.76
C VAL A 267 -10.70 17.41 29.36
N ALA A 268 -10.41 17.51 28.05
CA ALA A 268 -9.07 17.75 27.55
C ALA A 268 -9.14 18.39 26.16
N TRP A 269 -8.08 19.09 25.74
CA TRP A 269 -7.98 19.69 24.41
C TRP A 269 -6.54 19.81 23.94
N THR A 270 -6.34 19.96 22.64
CA THR A 270 -5.02 20.26 22.08
C THR A 270 -4.55 21.65 22.54
N ARG A 271 -3.29 21.77 22.98
CA ARG A 271 -2.68 23.02 23.46
C ARG A 271 -2.78 24.19 22.47
N GLY A 272 -2.64 25.41 22.99
CA GLY A 272 -2.58 26.63 22.19
C GLY A 272 -3.95 27.22 21.85
N LEU A 273 -5.03 26.76 22.48
CA LEU A 273 -6.35 27.37 22.34
C LEU A 273 -6.43 28.67 23.15
N ARG A 274 -6.70 29.77 22.46
CA ARG A 274 -6.79 31.12 23.06
C ARG A 274 -8.23 31.46 23.46
N ALA A 275 -8.36 32.47 24.31
CA ALA A 275 -9.67 32.97 24.76
C ALA A 275 -10.55 33.53 23.63
N ASP A 276 -9.94 33.97 22.53
CA ASP A 276 -10.67 34.43 21.34
C ASP A 276 -11.20 33.29 20.45
N GLY A 277 -11.02 32.04 20.88
CA GLY A 277 -11.47 30.84 20.17
C GLY A 277 -10.57 30.41 19.01
N THR A 278 -9.35 30.94 18.90
CA THR A 278 -8.38 30.51 17.86
C THR A 278 -7.26 29.66 18.44
N TRP A 279 -6.67 28.79 17.61
CA TRP A 279 -5.42 28.12 17.94
C TRP A 279 -4.20 28.96 17.56
N ALA A 280 -3.17 28.88 18.38
CA ALA A 280 -1.94 29.59 18.19
C ALA A 280 -1.06 29.00 17.06
N PRO A 281 -0.24 29.81 16.34
CA PRO A 281 0.66 29.30 15.31
C PRO A 281 1.73 28.33 15.82
N ASP A 282 2.06 28.38 17.10
CA ASP A 282 2.94 27.44 17.81
C ASP A 282 2.19 26.22 18.36
N SER A 283 0.87 26.10 18.11
CA SER A 283 0.12 24.90 18.43
C SER A 283 0.57 23.70 17.58
N PRO A 284 0.27 22.46 17.99
CA PRO A 284 0.65 21.26 17.24
C PRO A 284 0.13 21.22 15.81
N TYR A 285 -0.96 21.93 15.53
CA TYR A 285 -1.57 22.07 14.20
C TYR A 285 -1.34 23.46 13.58
N GLN A 286 -0.39 24.24 14.11
CA GLN A 286 0.07 25.51 13.54
C GLN A 286 -1.06 26.53 13.33
N GLY A 287 -2.04 26.55 14.23
CA GLY A 287 -3.19 27.45 14.17
C GLY A 287 -4.33 27.00 13.25
N GLU A 288 -4.23 25.86 12.58
CA GLU A 288 -5.34 25.33 11.75
C GLU A 288 -6.53 24.84 12.57
N GLY A 289 -6.32 24.56 13.87
CA GLY A 289 -7.36 24.07 14.77
C GLY A 289 -6.82 23.17 15.87
N GLY A 290 -7.73 22.43 16.50
CA GLY A 290 -7.40 21.43 17.51
C GLY A 290 -8.60 20.57 17.91
N TRP A 291 -8.32 19.52 18.68
CA TRP A 291 -9.34 18.64 19.23
C TRP A 291 -9.77 19.10 20.62
N ILE A 292 -11.06 18.93 20.92
CA ILE A 292 -11.62 19.07 22.26
C ILE A 292 -12.41 17.80 22.56
N VAL A 293 -12.10 17.14 23.68
CA VAL A 293 -12.90 16.05 24.24
C VAL A 293 -13.74 16.57 25.39
N PHE A 294 -14.97 16.12 25.44
CA PHE A 294 -15.95 16.52 26.44
C PHE A 294 -16.35 15.36 27.33
N LEU A 295 -16.99 15.67 28.44
CA LEU A 295 -17.47 14.69 29.41
C LEU A 295 -18.45 13.67 28.82
N GLY A 296 -19.18 14.03 27.76
CA GLY A 296 -20.02 13.11 26.99
C GLY A 296 -19.24 12.05 26.18
N GLY A 297 -17.91 12.11 26.16
CA GLY A 297 -17.03 11.16 25.49
C GLY A 297 -16.74 11.50 24.02
N GLN A 298 -17.45 12.46 23.43
CA GLN A 298 -17.13 12.93 22.08
C GLN A 298 -15.85 13.76 22.08
N ALA A 299 -14.95 13.46 21.14
CA ALA A 299 -13.87 14.37 20.74
C ALA A 299 -14.21 14.94 19.38
N THR A 300 -14.10 16.27 19.26
CA THR A 300 -14.48 17.01 18.05
C THR A 300 -13.34 17.91 17.63
N TRP A 301 -13.08 17.96 16.32
CA TRP A 301 -12.14 18.88 15.72
C TRP A 301 -12.79 20.26 15.51
N TYR A 302 -12.08 21.31 15.88
CA TYR A 302 -12.49 22.69 15.66
C TYR A 302 -11.38 23.44 14.94
N ASN A 303 -11.73 24.14 13.86
CA ASN A 303 -10.82 25.10 13.22
C ASN A 303 -10.68 26.36 14.09
N ASP A 304 -11.82 26.83 14.60
CA ASP A 304 -11.96 27.93 15.55
C ASP A 304 -13.33 27.83 16.27
N LEU A 305 -13.50 28.61 17.33
CA LEU A 305 -14.73 28.70 18.14
C LEU A 305 -15.48 30.02 17.92
N LYS A 306 -15.32 30.68 16.75
CA LYS A 306 -15.89 32.01 16.50
C LYS A 306 -17.35 31.96 16.06
N SER A 307 -17.69 30.92 15.29
CA SER A 307 -19.01 30.75 14.70
C SER A 307 -20.01 30.18 15.73
N PRO A 308 -21.31 30.54 15.68
CA PRO A 308 -22.30 30.01 16.61
C PRO A 308 -22.37 28.47 16.63
N SER A 309 -22.11 27.80 15.50
CA SER A 309 -22.07 26.34 15.41
C SER A 309 -20.82 25.69 16.03
N THR A 310 -19.76 26.46 16.26
CA THR A 310 -18.48 25.97 16.79
C THR A 310 -18.20 26.43 18.21
N ARG A 311 -18.94 27.41 18.73
CA ARG A 311 -18.82 27.88 20.11
C ARG A 311 -19.14 26.79 21.12
N LEU A 312 -18.49 26.92 22.27
CA LEU A 312 -18.70 26.07 23.43
C LEU A 312 -19.88 26.56 24.26
N VAL A 313 -20.35 25.71 25.16
CA VAL A 313 -21.43 26.03 26.10
C VAL A 313 -20.82 26.54 27.40
N ARG A 314 -21.10 27.78 27.77
CA ARG A 314 -20.66 28.39 29.04
C ARG A 314 -21.18 27.57 30.23
N PHE A 315 -20.35 27.42 31.25
CA PHE A 315 -20.67 26.62 32.44
C PHE A 315 -21.77 27.25 33.32
N GLN A 316 -21.84 28.58 33.39
CA GLN A 316 -22.73 29.28 34.32
C GLN A 316 -24.18 29.32 33.84
N ASP A 317 -24.39 29.72 32.58
CA ASP A 317 -25.72 30.08 32.04
C ASP A 317 -26.14 29.24 30.81
N GLY A 318 -25.24 28.40 30.28
CA GLY A 318 -25.51 27.59 29.09
C GLY A 318 -25.47 28.36 27.77
N THR A 319 -25.08 29.63 27.77
CA THR A 319 -24.93 30.44 26.54
C THR A 319 -23.69 30.04 25.75
N LEU A 320 -23.57 30.53 24.51
CA LEU A 320 -22.44 30.21 23.63
C LEU A 320 -21.22 31.11 23.90
N THR A 321 -20.05 30.51 24.02
CA THR A 321 -18.78 31.20 24.27
C THR A 321 -17.64 30.69 23.38
N SER A 322 -16.69 31.57 23.05
CA SER A 322 -15.45 31.22 22.37
C SER A 322 -14.29 30.95 23.35
N ASP A 323 -14.44 31.34 24.62
CA ASP A 323 -13.42 31.12 25.64
C ASP A 323 -13.67 29.79 26.35
N ILE A 324 -12.73 28.85 26.20
CA ILE A 324 -12.81 27.55 26.85
C ILE A 324 -12.83 27.64 28.38
N ARG A 325 -12.26 28.71 28.97
CA ARG A 325 -12.29 28.93 30.42
C ARG A 325 -13.70 29.19 30.93
N GLU A 326 -14.55 29.82 30.12
CA GLU A 326 -15.95 30.05 30.45
C GLU A 326 -16.80 28.77 30.34
N ALA A 327 -16.35 27.79 29.55
CA ALA A 327 -16.99 26.47 29.43
C ALA A 327 -16.68 25.53 30.62
N LEU A 328 -15.79 25.95 31.53
CA LEU A 328 -15.39 25.21 32.72
C LEU A 328 -16.00 25.83 33.99
N PRO A 329 -16.11 25.04 35.08
CA PRO A 329 -16.45 25.59 36.39
C PRO A 329 -15.53 26.74 36.81
N PRO A 330 -16.05 27.75 37.53
CA PRO A 330 -15.22 28.84 38.03
C PRO A 330 -14.07 28.33 38.92
N GLY A 331 -12.88 28.92 38.75
CA GLY A 331 -11.71 28.60 39.58
C GLY A 331 -10.94 27.33 39.17
N VAL A 332 -11.31 26.69 38.06
CA VAL A 332 -10.54 25.57 37.49
C VAL A 332 -9.17 26.05 37.02
N ARG A 333 -8.12 25.39 37.50
CA ARG A 333 -6.74 25.60 37.01
C ARG A 333 -6.49 24.73 35.80
N LEU A 334 -5.82 25.29 34.80
CA LEU A 334 -5.42 24.58 33.59
C LEU A 334 -3.97 24.12 33.69
N SER A 335 -3.62 23.06 32.97
CA SER A 335 -2.22 22.63 32.86
C SER A 335 -1.36 23.52 31.96
N GLU A 336 -2.00 24.33 31.11
CA GLU A 336 -1.34 25.36 30.32
C GLU A 336 -1.21 26.64 31.16
N LYS A 337 -0.04 27.29 31.11
CA LYS A 337 0.23 28.54 31.83
C LYS A 337 -0.27 29.74 31.04
#